data_AF-A0A7J8IAC8-F1
#
_entry.id   AF-A0A7J8IAC8-F1
#
_cell.length_a   1.000
_cell.length_b   1.000
_cell.length_c   1.000
_cell.angle_alpha   90.00
_cell.angle_beta   90.00
_cell.angle_gamma   90.00
#
_symmetry.space_group_name_H-M   'P 1'
#
loop_
_entity.id
_entity.type
_entity.pdbx_description
1 polymer ?
#
loop_
_entity_poly.entity_id
_entity_poly.type
_entity_poly.pdbx_seq_one_letter_code
_entity_poly.pdbx_strand_id
1 'polypeptide(L)'
;MEELTEVITAAEFHPHHCNTFVYSSSKGTIRLCDMRASALCDRHTKFFEEPEDPSNRSFFSEIISSISDVKFSHSGRYIMTRDYLTVKVWDLNMENRPIETYQVHDYLRSKLCSLYENDCIFDKFECVWNGSDSVIMTGSYNNFFRMFDRNTKRDVTLEASRENSKPRAILKPRKVCVGGKRRKDEISVDSLDFSKKILHTAWHPSENIIAVAATNNLYIFQDKVN
;
A
#
# COMPACT_ATOMS: atom_id res chain seq x y z
N MET A 1 -6.51 12.06 -26.03
CA MET A 1 -6.73 11.25 -24.83
C MET A 1 -7.67 12.07 -23.97
N GLU A 2 -8.88 11.58 -23.73
CA GLU A 2 -9.83 12.27 -22.85
C GLU A 2 -9.22 12.36 -21.45
N GLU A 3 -9.27 13.55 -20.84
CA GLU A 3 -8.77 13.75 -19.49
C GLU A 3 -9.67 12.95 -18.53
N LEU A 4 -9.10 12.00 -17.79
CA LEU A 4 -9.86 11.21 -16.83
C LEU A 4 -10.38 12.14 -15.73
N THR A 5 -11.69 12.12 -15.51
CA THR A 5 -12.31 12.85 -14.42
C THR A 5 -11.72 12.37 -13.09
N GLU A 6 -11.25 13.32 -12.28
CA GLU A 6 -10.74 13.02 -10.95
C GLU A 6 -11.86 12.54 -10.03
N VAL A 7 -11.64 11.42 -9.34
CA VAL A 7 -12.59 10.87 -8.36
C VAL A 7 -11.92 10.66 -7.01
N ILE A 8 -12.68 10.80 -5.92
CA ILE A 8 -12.23 10.45 -4.57
C ILE A 8 -12.10 8.93 -4.47
N THR A 9 -10.97 8.45 -3.95
CA THR A 9 -10.68 7.02 -3.86
C THR A 9 -10.70 6.48 -2.44
N ALA A 10 -10.27 7.27 -1.46
CA ALA A 10 -10.31 6.94 -0.05
C ALA A 10 -10.40 8.23 0.78
N ALA A 11 -10.90 8.13 2.01
CA ALA A 11 -10.96 9.23 2.96
C ALA A 11 -10.84 8.72 4.40
N GLU A 12 -10.22 9.52 5.27
CA GLU A 12 -10.03 9.15 6.68
C GLU A 12 -9.98 10.39 7.58
N PHE A 13 -10.55 10.29 8.77
CA PHE A 13 -10.43 11.31 9.81
C PHE A 13 -9.11 11.20 10.56
N HIS A 14 -8.58 12.36 10.98
CA HIS A 14 -7.40 12.40 11.82
C HIS A 14 -7.67 11.76 13.18
N PRO A 15 -6.78 10.90 13.71
CA PRO A 15 -7.05 10.10 14.92
C PRO A 15 -7.30 10.95 16.18
N HIS A 16 -6.76 12.17 16.23
CA HIS A 16 -6.85 13.07 17.39
C HIS A 16 -7.63 14.36 17.15
N HIS A 17 -8.02 14.66 15.91
CA HIS A 17 -8.57 15.96 15.53
C HIS A 17 -9.86 15.76 14.74
N CYS A 18 -10.99 15.89 15.44
CA CYS A 18 -12.33 15.64 14.87
C CYS A 18 -12.70 16.57 13.70
N ASN A 19 -12.00 17.70 13.56
CA ASN A 19 -12.18 18.67 12.49
C ASN A 19 -11.30 18.41 11.28
N THR A 20 -10.35 17.48 11.35
CA THR A 20 -9.38 17.25 10.30
C THR A 20 -9.63 15.90 9.65
N PHE A 21 -9.71 15.89 8.32
CA PHE A 21 -9.77 14.65 7.54
C PHE A 21 -8.96 14.81 6.26
N VAL A 22 -8.60 13.68 5.67
CA VAL A 22 -7.96 13.62 4.36
C VAL A 22 -8.83 12.85 3.39
N TYR A 23 -8.69 13.16 2.11
CA TYR A 23 -9.13 12.29 1.05
C TYR A 23 -8.09 12.22 -0.06
N SER A 24 -7.96 11.06 -0.67
CA SER A 24 -7.11 10.81 -1.82
C SER A 24 -7.91 10.76 -3.11
N SER A 25 -7.24 10.89 -4.24
CA SER A 25 -7.89 10.81 -5.55
C SER A 25 -7.26 9.82 -6.53
N SER A 26 -8.00 9.56 -7.60
CA SER A 26 -7.54 8.76 -8.74
C SER A 26 -6.39 9.37 -9.54
N LYS A 27 -6.07 10.65 -9.29
CA LYS A 27 -4.92 11.36 -9.89
C LYS A 27 -3.67 11.36 -8.98
N GLY A 28 -3.68 10.57 -7.89
CA GLY A 28 -2.52 10.45 -7.02
C GLY A 28 -2.29 11.63 -6.06
N THR A 29 -3.33 12.42 -5.80
CA THR A 29 -3.24 13.59 -4.91
C THR A 29 -3.90 13.31 -3.56
N ILE A 30 -3.44 14.02 -2.52
CA ILE A 30 -4.03 13.97 -1.18
C ILE A 30 -4.45 15.37 -0.79
N ARG A 31 -5.68 15.51 -0.30
CA ARG A 31 -6.22 16.78 0.19
C ARG A 31 -6.57 16.64 1.65
N LEU A 32 -6.00 17.51 2.48
CA LEU A 32 -6.33 17.61 3.90
C LEU A 32 -7.27 18.80 4.09
N CYS A 33 -8.38 18.55 4.75
CA CYS A 33 -9.42 19.53 5.02
C CYS A 33 -9.53 19.82 6.52
N ASP A 34 -9.79 21.09 6.86
CA ASP A 34 -10.16 21.53 8.20
C ASP A 34 -11.60 22.04 8.20
N MET A 35 -12.49 21.30 8.86
CA MET A 35 -13.92 21.60 9.00
C MET A 35 -14.21 22.89 9.79
N ARG A 36 -13.21 23.44 10.50
CA ARG A 36 -13.35 24.74 11.18
C ARG A 36 -13.20 25.92 10.22
N ALA A 37 -12.53 25.73 9.09
CA ALA A 37 -12.22 26.81 8.16
C ALA A 37 -13.44 27.23 7.32
N SER A 38 -14.31 26.27 6.97
CA SER A 38 -15.55 26.52 6.21
C SER A 38 -16.58 25.44 6.54
N ALA A 39 -17.84 25.85 6.73
CA ALA A 39 -18.95 24.93 7.00
C ALA A 39 -19.16 23.91 5.86
N LEU A 40 -18.83 24.29 4.62
CA LEU A 40 -18.99 23.42 3.44
C LEU A 40 -17.77 22.52 3.20
N CYS A 41 -16.63 22.78 3.86
CA CYS A 41 -15.37 22.08 3.60
C CYS A 41 -15.00 22.05 2.09
N ASP A 42 -15.39 23.10 1.37
CA ASP A 42 -15.28 23.25 -0.09
C ASP A 42 -13.86 23.60 -0.55
N ARG A 43 -12.98 23.90 0.42
CA ARG A 43 -11.55 24.12 0.21
C ARG A 43 -10.75 23.18 1.06
N HIS A 44 -9.73 22.57 0.47
CA HIS A 44 -8.70 21.85 1.22
C HIS A 44 -7.72 22.86 1.83
N THR A 45 -7.26 22.56 3.03
CA THR A 45 -6.27 23.37 3.76
C THR A 45 -4.86 23.08 3.25
N LYS A 46 -4.57 21.82 2.91
CA LYS A 46 -3.28 21.39 2.34
C LYS A 46 -3.50 20.45 1.17
N PHE A 47 -2.58 20.52 0.22
CA PHE A 47 -2.58 19.71 -1.00
C PHE A 47 -1.21 19.03 -1.11
N PHE A 48 -1.20 17.71 -1.03
CA PHE A 48 0.02 16.91 -1.14
C PHE A 48 0.07 16.29 -2.53
N GLU A 49 1.16 16.56 -3.22
CA GLU A 49 1.43 16.08 -4.57
C GLU A 49 2.94 15.93 -4.75
N GLU A 50 3.35 14.87 -5.42
CA GLU A 50 4.74 14.68 -5.82
C GLU A 50 4.87 15.11 -7.29
N PRO A 51 5.75 16.06 -7.62
CA PRO A 51 5.97 16.45 -9.01
C PRO A 51 6.43 15.25 -9.83
N GLU A 52 5.65 14.87 -10.85
CA GLU A 52 6.10 13.85 -11.81
C GLU A 52 7.06 14.45 -12.82
N ASP A 53 8.20 13.78 -13.02
CA ASP A 53 9.10 14.09 -14.12
C ASP A 53 8.39 13.77 -15.45
N PRO A 54 8.21 14.74 -16.37
CA PRO A 54 7.57 14.50 -17.66
C PRO A 54 8.21 13.39 -18.48
N SER A 55 9.51 13.13 -18.28
CA SER A 55 10.24 12.06 -18.96
C SER A 55 9.86 10.64 -18.50
N ASN A 56 9.33 10.51 -17.28
CA ASN A 56 8.85 9.25 -16.71
C ASN A 56 7.35 9.03 -16.95
N ARG A 57 6.67 9.99 -17.57
CA ARG A 57 5.23 9.92 -17.82
C ARG A 57 4.94 8.96 -18.97
N SER A 58 4.24 7.88 -18.64
CA SER A 58 3.73 6.89 -19.59
C SER A 58 2.21 6.91 -19.57
N PHE A 59 1.58 6.22 -20.52
CA PHE A 59 0.12 6.00 -20.48
C PHE A 59 -0.33 5.40 -19.14
N PHE A 60 0.45 4.45 -18.59
CA PHE A 60 0.11 3.79 -17.34
C PHE A 60 0.36 4.65 -16.11
N SER A 61 1.10 5.77 -16.21
CA SER A 61 1.44 6.60 -15.05
C SER A 61 0.19 7.12 -14.35
N GLU A 62 -0.79 7.62 -15.10
CA GLU A 62 -2.06 8.10 -14.51
C GLU A 62 -2.84 6.96 -13.84
N ILE A 63 -2.85 5.77 -14.44
CA ILE A 63 -3.56 4.59 -13.90
C ILE A 63 -2.92 4.13 -12.59
N ILE A 64 -1.60 3.95 -12.56
CA ILE A 64 -0.90 3.45 -11.37
C ILE A 64 -0.69 4.51 -10.29
N SER A 65 -0.83 5.80 -10.62
CA SER A 65 -0.78 6.91 -9.65
C SER A 65 -2.03 6.99 -8.76
N SER A 66 -3.14 6.39 -9.20
CA SER A 66 -4.38 6.32 -8.42
C SER A 66 -4.12 5.73 -7.04
N ILE A 67 -4.41 6.51 -5.99
CA ILE A 67 -4.26 6.07 -4.61
C ILE A 67 -5.43 5.15 -4.27
N SER A 68 -5.14 3.92 -3.85
CA SER A 68 -6.15 2.94 -3.43
C SER A 68 -6.54 3.08 -1.96
N ASP A 69 -5.63 3.56 -1.11
CA ASP A 69 -5.86 3.68 0.33
C ASP A 69 -5.04 4.82 0.95
N VAL A 70 -5.60 5.45 1.99
CA VAL A 70 -4.98 6.54 2.75
C VAL A 70 -5.16 6.27 4.24
N LYS A 71 -4.06 6.33 4.99
CA LYS A 71 -4.04 6.05 6.43
C LYS A 71 -3.21 7.04 7.23
N PHE A 72 -3.80 7.73 8.19
CA PHE A 72 -3.05 8.42 9.22
C PHE A 72 -2.27 7.43 10.08
N SER A 73 -1.05 7.80 10.43
CA SER A 73 -0.31 7.16 11.52
C SER A 73 -1.06 7.35 12.84
N HIS A 74 -0.91 6.42 13.78
CA HIS A 74 -1.55 6.51 15.11
C HIS A 74 -1.12 7.77 15.87
N SER A 75 0.11 8.23 15.68
CA SER A 75 0.61 9.52 16.21
C SER A 75 -0.07 10.75 15.61
N GLY A 76 -0.78 10.61 14.47
CA GLY A 76 -1.39 11.69 13.72
C GLY A 76 -0.41 12.54 12.90
N ARG A 77 0.90 12.32 13.01
CA ARG A 77 1.91 13.17 12.34
C ARG A 77 2.08 12.86 10.85
N TYR A 78 1.88 11.60 10.46
CA TYR A 78 2.15 11.12 9.12
C TYR A 78 0.89 10.63 8.41
N ILE A 79 0.88 10.74 7.09
CA ILE A 79 -0.10 10.10 6.20
C ILE A 79 0.63 9.02 5.42
N MET A 80 0.07 7.82 5.36
CA MET A 80 0.48 6.77 4.45
C MET A 80 -0.49 6.69 3.28
N THR A 81 0.02 6.51 2.08
CA THR A 81 -0.77 6.25 0.89
C THR A 81 -0.28 5.02 0.16
N ARG A 82 -1.21 4.22 -0.35
CA ARG A 82 -0.94 3.12 -1.26
C ARG A 82 -1.37 3.51 -2.67
N ASP A 83 -0.43 3.52 -3.60
CA ASP A 83 -0.72 3.48 -5.03
C ASP A 83 -0.52 2.06 -5.55
N TYR A 84 -0.63 1.82 -6.86
CA TYR A 84 -0.54 0.45 -7.37
C TYR A 84 0.80 -0.21 -6.99
N LEU A 85 1.93 0.46 -7.25
CA LEU A 85 3.27 -0.13 -7.14
C LEU A 85 3.97 0.17 -5.80
N THR A 86 3.56 1.23 -5.10
CA THR A 86 4.30 1.80 -3.99
C THR A 86 3.42 2.11 -2.78
N VAL A 87 4.06 2.11 -1.62
CA VAL A 87 3.53 2.76 -0.41
C VAL A 87 4.40 3.98 -0.12
N LYS A 88 3.77 5.12 0.12
CA LYS A 88 4.44 6.38 0.42
C LYS A 88 4.04 6.87 1.81
N VAL A 89 4.97 7.49 2.53
CA VAL A 89 4.72 8.16 3.80
C VAL A 89 5.00 9.65 3.63
N TRP A 90 4.05 10.48 4.08
CA TRP A 90 4.08 11.92 4.02
C TRP A 90 4.11 12.48 5.44
N ASP A 91 4.90 13.52 5.69
CA ASP A 91 4.80 14.32 6.91
C ASP A 91 3.75 15.41 6.67
N LEU A 92 2.83 15.62 7.62
CA LEU A 92 1.81 16.66 7.51
C LEU A 92 2.37 18.07 7.31
N ASN A 93 3.65 18.29 7.61
CA ASN A 93 4.35 19.57 7.43
C ASN A 93 5.20 19.64 6.15
N MET A 94 5.15 18.62 5.28
CA MET A 94 5.87 18.59 4.01
C MET A 94 4.93 18.13 2.89
N GLU A 95 4.30 19.09 2.22
CA GLU A 95 3.28 18.83 1.19
C GLU A 95 3.86 18.44 -0.18
N ASN A 96 5.09 18.84 -0.46
CA ASN A 96 5.66 18.79 -1.81
C ASN A 96 6.31 17.46 -2.21
N ARG A 97 6.45 16.51 -1.27
CA ARG A 97 6.99 15.16 -1.53
C ARG A 97 6.76 14.23 -0.34
N PRO A 98 6.71 12.92 -0.58
CA PRO A 98 6.78 11.95 0.51
C PRO A 98 8.15 11.97 1.19
N ILE A 99 8.19 11.67 2.48
CA ILE A 99 9.43 11.49 3.25
C ILE A 99 10.01 10.09 3.10
N GLU A 100 9.18 9.10 2.75
CA GLU A 100 9.58 7.71 2.54
C GLU A 100 8.75 7.10 1.40
N THR A 101 9.41 6.33 0.51
CA THR A 101 8.75 5.62 -0.59
C THR A 101 9.23 4.17 -0.61
N TYR A 102 8.29 3.23 -0.52
CA TYR A 102 8.52 1.79 -0.45
C TYR A 102 7.98 1.11 -1.71
N GLN A 103 8.85 0.40 -2.43
CA GLN A 103 8.46 -0.36 -3.61
C GLN A 103 7.83 -1.69 -3.18
N VAL A 104 6.54 -1.89 -3.49
CA VAL A 104 5.83 -3.10 -3.08
C VAL A 104 6.15 -4.25 -4.03
N HIS A 105 5.92 -4.05 -5.32
CA HIS A 105 6.09 -5.10 -6.32
C HIS A 105 6.56 -4.50 -7.65
N ASP A 106 7.67 -3.76 -7.59
CA ASP A 106 8.31 -3.11 -8.75
C ASP A 106 8.61 -4.08 -9.90
N TYR A 107 8.81 -5.36 -9.57
CA TYR A 107 8.96 -6.46 -10.52
C TYR A 107 7.77 -6.64 -11.47
N LEU A 108 6.62 -5.98 -11.22
CA LEU A 108 5.45 -5.97 -12.10
C LEU A 108 5.46 -4.85 -13.14
N ARG A 109 6.40 -3.90 -13.09
CA ARG A 109 6.46 -2.79 -14.07
C ARG A 109 6.49 -3.26 -15.52
N SER A 110 7.21 -4.35 -15.81
CA SER A 110 7.29 -4.94 -17.16
C SER A 110 6.01 -5.68 -17.57
N LYS A 111 5.06 -5.88 -16.64
CA LYS A 111 3.79 -6.59 -16.86
C LYS A 111 2.57 -5.67 -16.89
N LEU A 112 2.73 -4.35 -16.76
CA LEU A 112 1.62 -3.40 -16.69
C LEU A 112 0.61 -3.52 -17.84
N CYS A 113 1.08 -3.79 -19.07
CA CYS A 113 0.19 -4.02 -20.21
C CYS A 113 -0.73 -5.24 -20.00
N SER A 114 -0.17 -6.37 -19.59
CA SER A 114 -0.94 -7.59 -19.31
C SER A 114 -1.84 -7.46 -18.08
N LEU A 115 -1.40 -6.69 -17.08
CA LEU A 115 -2.19 -6.39 -15.88
C LEU A 115 -3.37 -5.48 -16.20
N TYR A 116 -3.21 -4.57 -17.17
CA TYR A 116 -4.29 -3.75 -17.70
C TYR A 116 -5.30 -4.57 -18.51
N GLU A 117 -4.84 -5.47 -19.39
CA GLU A 117 -5.71 -6.35 -20.17
C GLU A 117 -6.59 -7.28 -19.32
N ASN A 118 -6.14 -7.62 -18.11
CA ASN A 118 -6.86 -8.50 -17.18
C ASN A 118 -7.46 -7.74 -15.97
N ASP A 119 -7.59 -6.41 -16.06
CA ASP A 119 -8.13 -5.51 -15.02
C ASP A 119 -7.43 -5.53 -13.65
N CYS A 120 -6.36 -6.32 -13.48
CA CYS A 120 -5.60 -6.44 -12.24
C CYS A 120 -4.94 -5.11 -11.86
N ILE A 121 -4.60 -4.27 -12.83
CA ILE A 121 -4.02 -2.94 -12.56
C ILE A 121 -4.95 -2.01 -11.75
N PHE A 122 -6.25 -2.32 -11.69
CA PHE A 122 -7.25 -1.56 -10.94
C PHE A 122 -7.52 -2.13 -9.54
N ASP A 123 -6.80 -3.18 -9.13
CA ASP A 123 -6.91 -3.74 -7.79
C ASP A 123 -6.53 -2.71 -6.72
N LYS A 124 -7.42 -2.55 -5.74
CA LYS A 124 -7.24 -1.59 -4.64
C LYS A 124 -6.66 -2.29 -3.42
N PHE A 125 -5.35 -2.20 -3.27
CA PHE A 125 -4.64 -2.72 -2.10
C PHE A 125 -4.77 -1.75 -0.92
N GLU A 126 -5.03 -2.29 0.27
CA GLU A 126 -4.97 -1.52 1.52
C GLU A 126 -3.56 -1.55 2.12
N CYS A 127 -3.31 -0.61 3.03
CA CYS A 127 -2.08 -0.53 3.80
C CYS A 127 -2.38 -0.26 5.27
N VAL A 128 -1.55 -0.78 6.18
CA VAL A 128 -1.75 -0.60 7.62
C VAL A 128 -0.44 -0.32 8.35
N TRP A 129 -0.55 0.50 9.39
CA TRP A 129 0.49 0.77 10.37
C TRP A 129 0.49 -0.31 11.44
N ASN A 130 1.66 -0.63 11.99
CA ASN A 130 1.71 -1.26 13.32
C ASN A 130 1.39 -0.23 14.41
N GLY A 131 1.13 -0.70 15.63
CA GLY A 131 0.72 0.17 16.74
C GLY A 131 1.68 1.31 17.10
N SER A 132 2.97 1.18 16.78
CA SER A 132 4.01 2.19 17.04
C SER A 132 4.37 3.05 15.83
N ASP A 133 3.64 2.94 14.72
CA ASP A 133 3.92 3.60 13.43
C ASP A 133 5.32 3.31 12.84
N SER A 134 6.02 2.29 13.30
CA SER A 134 7.39 1.97 12.91
C SER A 134 7.49 0.94 11.79
N VAL A 135 6.44 0.14 11.60
CA VAL A 135 6.36 -0.88 10.55
C VAL A 135 5.06 -0.69 9.77
N ILE A 136 5.17 -0.82 8.45
CA ILE A 136 4.06 -0.75 7.52
C ILE A 136 3.83 -2.14 6.93
N MET A 137 2.56 -2.53 6.76
CA MET A 137 2.17 -3.75 6.05
C MET A 137 1.22 -3.44 4.90
N THR A 138 1.34 -4.17 3.80
CA THR A 138 0.42 -4.08 2.66
C THR A 138 0.43 -5.37 1.84
N GLY A 139 -0.64 -5.61 1.08
CA GLY A 139 -0.78 -6.79 0.25
C GLY A 139 -0.15 -6.69 -1.15
N SER A 140 -0.09 -7.83 -1.82
CA SER A 140 0.35 -8.03 -3.19
C SER A 140 -0.32 -9.30 -3.77
N TYR A 141 0.13 -9.74 -4.94
CA TYR A 141 -0.34 -10.96 -5.62
C TYR A 141 0.33 -12.22 -5.11
N ASN A 142 -0.12 -13.38 -5.59
CA ASN A 142 0.33 -14.71 -5.19
C ASN A 142 0.21 -14.98 -3.67
N ASN A 143 -0.83 -14.42 -3.03
CA ASN A 143 -1.01 -14.39 -1.57
C ASN A 143 0.20 -13.82 -0.83
N PHE A 144 0.94 -12.90 -1.46
CA PHE A 144 2.02 -12.19 -0.79
C PHE A 144 1.54 -10.96 -0.08
N PHE A 145 2.12 -10.72 1.07
CA PHE A 145 2.06 -9.45 1.76
C PHE A 145 3.48 -9.02 2.13
N ARG A 146 3.67 -7.70 2.21
CA ARG A 146 4.96 -7.09 2.49
C ARG A 146 4.92 -6.32 3.77
N MET A 147 6.06 -6.31 4.44
CA MET A 147 6.27 -5.53 5.64
C MET A 147 7.53 -4.69 5.45
N PHE A 148 7.45 -3.41 5.83
CA PHE A 148 8.53 -2.43 5.69
C PHE A 148 8.80 -1.82 7.06
N ASP A 149 10.03 -2.00 7.57
CA ASP A 149 10.48 -1.35 8.80
C ASP A 149 11.06 0.02 8.45
N ARG A 150 10.43 1.07 8.98
CA ARG A 150 10.79 2.46 8.70
C ARG A 150 12.10 2.88 9.33
N ASN A 151 12.49 2.24 10.44
CA ASN A 151 13.70 2.57 11.18
C ASN A 151 14.91 1.86 10.58
N THR A 152 14.78 0.55 10.33
CA THR A 152 15.90 -0.26 9.81
C THR A 152 16.01 -0.25 8.29
N LYS A 153 14.99 0.28 7.60
CA LYS A 153 14.85 0.27 6.13
C LYS A 153 14.91 -1.13 5.53
N ARG A 154 14.61 -2.15 6.34
CA ARG A 154 14.49 -3.54 5.90
C ARG A 154 13.06 -3.84 5.51
N ASP A 155 12.92 -4.72 4.55
CA ASP A 155 11.63 -5.20 4.10
C ASP A 155 11.62 -6.73 3.98
N VAL A 156 10.44 -7.31 4.05
CA VAL A 156 10.22 -8.74 3.88
C VAL A 156 8.95 -8.99 3.08
N THR A 157 8.97 -10.04 2.26
CA THR A 157 7.77 -10.59 1.62
C THR A 157 7.43 -11.92 2.25
N LEU A 158 6.19 -12.08 2.69
CA LEU A 158 5.66 -13.29 3.30
C LEU A 158 4.47 -13.80 2.50
N GLU A 159 4.11 -15.06 2.69
CA GLU A 159 3.06 -15.75 1.92
C GLU A 159 1.98 -16.29 2.87
N ALA A 160 0.71 -15.96 2.60
CA ALA A 160 -0.43 -16.54 3.29
C ALA A 160 -0.93 -17.80 2.54
N SER A 161 -0.46 -18.98 2.98
CA SER A 161 -0.81 -20.25 2.34
C SER A 161 -0.98 -21.38 3.36
N ARG A 162 -2.14 -22.04 3.33
CA ARG A 162 -2.47 -23.20 4.17
C ARG A 162 -1.63 -24.44 3.84
N GLU A 163 -1.31 -24.64 2.56
CA GLU A 163 -0.53 -25.80 2.11
C GLU A 163 0.94 -25.71 2.56
N ASN A 164 1.46 -24.49 2.63
CA ASN A 164 2.85 -24.21 2.96
C ASN A 164 3.09 -23.95 4.46
N SER A 165 2.04 -23.86 5.29
CA SER A 165 2.17 -23.56 6.71
C SER A 165 1.39 -24.54 7.60
N LYS A 166 2.12 -25.25 8.46
CA LYS A 166 1.52 -25.98 9.60
C LYS A 166 1.07 -24.97 10.67
N PRO A 167 0.14 -25.32 11.56
CA PRO A 167 -0.17 -24.48 12.72
C PRO A 167 1.10 -24.09 13.48
N ARG A 168 1.28 -22.78 13.75
CA ARG A 168 2.47 -22.20 14.40
C ARG A 168 3.79 -22.36 13.62
N ALA A 169 3.73 -22.62 12.31
CA ALA A 169 4.92 -22.61 11.47
C ALA A 169 5.49 -21.20 11.36
N ILE A 170 6.82 -21.11 11.36
CA ILE A 170 7.53 -19.86 11.11
C ILE A 170 7.44 -19.56 9.61
N LEU A 171 6.92 -18.37 9.27
CA LEU A 171 6.86 -17.92 7.89
C LEU A 171 8.26 -17.72 7.33
N LYS A 172 8.49 -18.20 6.10
CA LYS A 172 9.76 -18.02 5.40
C LYS A 172 9.65 -16.85 4.42
N PRO A 173 10.64 -15.94 4.39
CA PRO A 173 10.70 -14.89 3.38
C PRO A 173 10.65 -15.47 1.96
N ARG A 174 9.86 -14.84 1.10
CA ARG A 174 9.79 -15.11 -0.34
C ARG A 174 10.56 -14.04 -1.11
N LYS A 175 11.13 -14.44 -2.25
CA LYS A 175 11.79 -13.52 -3.19
C LYS A 175 11.26 -13.78 -4.59
N VAL A 176 10.91 -12.69 -5.26
CA VAL A 176 10.47 -12.70 -6.66
C VAL A 176 11.64 -12.28 -7.53
N CYS A 177 11.91 -13.03 -8.60
CA CYS A 177 12.99 -12.74 -9.53
C CYS A 177 12.47 -12.41 -10.95
N VAL A 178 13.11 -11.43 -11.57
CA VAL A 178 12.80 -10.92 -12.92
C VAL A 178 13.83 -11.50 -13.90
N GLY A 179 13.45 -12.55 -14.64
CA GLY A 179 14.32 -13.21 -15.63
C GLY A 179 15.50 -14.03 -15.06
N GLY A 180 15.99 -15.01 -15.83
CA GLY A 180 17.23 -15.76 -15.53
C GLY A 180 17.09 -17.05 -14.68
N LYS A 181 18.23 -17.70 -14.38
CA LYS A 181 18.31 -18.98 -13.66
C LYS A 181 17.72 -18.86 -12.25
N ARG A 182 16.53 -19.41 -12.07
CA ARG A 182 15.81 -19.55 -10.80
C ARG A 182 16.69 -20.23 -9.73
N ARG A 183 16.85 -19.58 -8.58
CA ARG A 183 17.35 -20.25 -7.37
C ARG A 183 16.24 -21.09 -6.73
N LYS A 184 16.63 -22.11 -5.97
CA LYS A 184 15.72 -23.14 -5.45
C LYS A 184 14.50 -22.59 -4.69
N ASP A 185 14.64 -21.44 -4.03
CA ASP A 185 13.61 -20.81 -3.18
C ASP A 185 13.04 -19.50 -3.74
N GLU A 186 13.39 -19.13 -4.98
CA GLU A 186 12.87 -17.94 -5.65
C GLU A 186 11.71 -18.28 -6.60
N ILE A 187 10.78 -17.32 -6.74
CA ILE A 187 9.58 -17.44 -7.57
C ILE A 187 9.73 -16.48 -8.75
N SER A 188 9.56 -17.00 -9.97
CA SER A 188 9.59 -16.15 -11.17
C SER A 188 8.36 -15.24 -11.20
N VAL A 189 8.53 -14.00 -11.67
CA VAL A 189 7.40 -13.10 -11.96
C VAL A 189 6.36 -13.76 -12.87
N ASP A 190 6.80 -14.56 -13.84
CA ASP A 190 5.91 -15.24 -14.78
C ASP A 190 5.10 -16.38 -14.14
N SER A 191 5.47 -16.79 -12.92
CA SER A 191 4.79 -17.85 -12.16
C SER A 191 3.86 -17.30 -11.07
N LEU A 192 3.69 -15.97 -11.00
CA LEU A 192 2.80 -15.36 -10.03
C LEU A 192 1.34 -15.59 -10.40
N ASP A 193 0.55 -16.00 -9.41
CA ASP A 193 -0.90 -16.13 -9.55
C ASP A 193 -1.58 -14.80 -9.17
N PHE A 194 -2.05 -14.07 -10.18
CA PHE A 194 -2.72 -12.77 -10.00
C PHE A 194 -4.15 -12.90 -9.47
N SER A 195 -4.76 -14.09 -9.50
CA SER A 195 -6.06 -14.33 -8.86
C SER A 195 -5.94 -14.38 -7.33
N LYS A 196 -4.75 -14.72 -6.82
CA LYS A 196 -4.41 -14.78 -5.40
C LYS A 196 -3.91 -13.42 -4.91
N LYS A 197 -4.82 -12.50 -4.66
CA LYS A 197 -4.52 -11.15 -4.17
C LYS A 197 -4.87 -10.99 -2.70
N ILE A 198 -3.98 -10.35 -1.95
CA ILE A 198 -4.27 -9.87 -0.60
C ILE A 198 -4.64 -8.41 -0.72
N LEU A 199 -5.94 -8.10 -0.67
CA LEU A 199 -6.43 -6.72 -0.75
C LEU A 199 -6.59 -6.09 0.64
N HIS A 200 -7.02 -6.90 1.60
CA HIS A 200 -7.36 -6.46 2.96
C HIS A 200 -6.40 -7.06 3.98
N THR A 201 -5.91 -6.20 4.86
CA THR A 201 -5.05 -6.61 5.99
C THR A 201 -5.34 -5.73 7.19
N ALA A 202 -5.16 -6.27 8.39
CA ALA A 202 -5.26 -5.50 9.63
C ALA A 202 -4.09 -5.82 10.55
N TRP A 203 -3.72 -4.84 11.38
CA TRP A 203 -2.72 -5.00 12.44
C TRP A 203 -3.39 -4.71 13.77
N HIS A 204 -3.13 -5.54 14.78
CA HIS A 204 -3.55 -5.27 16.15
C HIS A 204 -2.95 -3.95 16.67
N PRO A 205 -3.73 -3.10 17.36
CA PRO A 205 -3.30 -1.75 17.73
C PRO A 205 -2.14 -1.70 18.73
N SER A 206 -1.90 -2.77 19.49
CA SER A 206 -0.86 -2.79 20.54
C SER A 206 0.04 -4.03 20.53
N GLU A 207 -0.22 -5.01 19.66
CA GLU A 207 0.50 -6.28 19.68
C GLU A 207 0.97 -6.65 18.28
N ASN A 208 1.99 -7.51 18.18
CA ASN A 208 2.48 -8.03 16.91
C ASN A 208 1.59 -9.19 16.42
N ILE A 209 0.31 -8.87 16.22
CA ILE A 209 -0.70 -9.75 15.65
C ILE A 209 -1.23 -9.09 14.39
N ILE A 210 -1.21 -9.81 13.28
CA ILE A 210 -1.73 -9.36 11.99
C ILE A 210 -2.81 -10.31 11.50
N ALA A 211 -3.81 -9.74 10.83
CA ALA A 211 -4.86 -10.46 10.13
C ALA A 211 -4.73 -10.22 8.63
N VAL A 212 -4.71 -11.29 7.85
CA VAL A 212 -4.50 -11.24 6.39
C VAL A 212 -5.62 -12.02 5.72
N ALA A 213 -6.45 -11.34 4.94
CA ALA A 213 -7.49 -11.98 4.14
C ALA A 213 -6.90 -12.41 2.80
N ALA A 214 -6.94 -13.71 2.51
CA ALA A 214 -6.45 -14.27 1.26
C ALA A 214 -7.48 -15.26 0.68
N THR A 215 -8.05 -14.88 -0.46
CA THR A 215 -9.13 -15.61 -1.13
C THR A 215 -10.30 -15.88 -0.15
N ASN A 216 -10.48 -17.14 0.28
CA ASN A 216 -11.60 -17.56 1.14
C ASN A 216 -11.19 -17.78 2.61
N ASN A 217 -9.96 -17.41 2.98
CA ASN A 217 -9.40 -17.67 4.31
C ASN A 217 -8.98 -16.36 4.99
N LEU A 218 -9.18 -16.30 6.30
CA LEU A 218 -8.59 -15.29 7.18
C LEU A 218 -7.42 -15.94 7.93
N TYR A 219 -6.21 -15.44 7.69
CA TYR A 219 -5.02 -15.87 8.40
C TYR A 219 -4.75 -14.91 9.55
N ILE A 220 -4.41 -15.48 10.71
CA ILE A 220 -3.92 -14.72 11.88
C ILE A 220 -2.47 -15.15 12.10
N PHE A 221 -1.56 -14.19 11.99
CA PHE A 221 -0.15 -14.39 12.33
C PHE A 221 0.19 -13.58 13.56
N GLN A 222 1.02 -14.16 14.42
CA GLN A 222 1.51 -13.49 15.61
C GLN A 222 2.99 -13.83 15.80
N ASP A 223 3.74 -12.91 16.37
CA ASP A 223 5.08 -13.23 16.84
C ASP A 223 5.03 -14.33 17.92
N LYS A 224 6.13 -15.06 18.07
CA LYS A 224 6.30 -15.94 19.22
C LYS A 224 6.36 -15.08 20.48
N VAL A 225 5.27 -15.06 21.23
CA VAL A 225 5.29 -14.63 22.62
C VAL A 225 6.13 -15.65 23.38
N ASN A 226 7.26 -15.21 23.92
CA ASN A 226 8.06 -16.03 24.85
C ASN A 226 7.33 -16.18 26.18
#